data_AF-A0A2D4SRL7-F1
#
_entry.id   AF-A0A2D4SRL7-F1
#
_cell.length_a   1.000
_cell.length_b   1.000
_cell.length_c   1.000
_cell.angle_alpha   90.00
_cell.angle_beta   90.00
_cell.angle_gamma   90.00
#
_symmetry.space_group_name_H-M   'P 1'
#
loop_
_entity.id
_entity.type
_entity.pdbx_description
1 polymer ?
#
loop_
_entity_poly.entity_id
_entity_poly.type
_entity_poly.pdbx_seq_one_letter_code
_entity_poly.pdbx_strand_id
1 'polypeptide(L)' 'MKRIQYPQLDERQGLVWYSWMSDEVRYFGHGGSDRGVSTRVGFRDDGLGFVILMNTAGSGNTLNRIEDALIDASDEI' A
#
# COMPACT_ATOMS: atom_id res chain seq x y z
N MET A 1 -6.10 -28.14 23.87
CA MET A 1 -6.49 -28.26 22.45
C MET A 1 -5.99 -27.03 21.71
N LYS A 2 -5.28 -27.19 20.58
CA LYS A 2 -4.93 -26.04 19.72
C LYS A 2 -6.20 -25.56 19.03
N ARG A 3 -6.59 -24.31 19.25
CA ARG A 3 -7.71 -23.66 18.57
C ARG A 3 -7.34 -23.46 17.11
N ILE A 4 -8.21 -23.89 16.19
CA ILE A 4 -8.08 -23.54 14.78
C ILE A 4 -8.35 -22.03 14.66
N GLN A 5 -7.34 -21.29 14.19
CA GLN A 5 -7.45 -19.86 13.95
C GLN A 5 -8.03 -19.68 12.54
N TYR A 6 -9.35 -19.52 12.43
CA TYR A 6 -9.95 -18.99 11.21
C TYR A 6 -9.92 -17.46 11.32
N PRO A 7 -9.16 -16.75 10.46
CA PRO A 7 -9.21 -15.30 10.42
C PRO A 7 -10.61 -14.86 9.98
N GLN A 8 -11.06 -13.71 10.48
CA GLN A 8 -12.20 -13.02 9.89
C GLN A 8 -11.80 -12.58 8.47
N LEU A 9 -12.66 -12.84 7.49
CA LEU A 9 -12.44 -12.39 6.12
C LEU A 9 -12.60 -10.86 6.05
N ASP A 10 -11.59 -10.16 5.55
CA ASP A 10 -11.71 -8.75 5.13
C ASP A 10 -12.02 -8.73 3.63
N GLU A 11 -13.17 -8.20 3.25
CA GLU A 11 -13.61 -8.11 1.86
C GLU A 11 -12.71 -7.23 0.98
N ARG A 12 -11.87 -6.41 1.58
CA ARG A 12 -10.86 -5.59 0.90
C ARG A 12 -9.51 -6.29 0.77
N GLN A 13 -9.35 -7.47 1.38
CA GLN A 13 -8.13 -8.24 1.36
C GLN A 13 -8.29 -9.51 0.50
N GLY A 14 -7.54 -9.59 -0.60
CA GLY A 14 -7.40 -10.79 -1.42
C GLY A 14 -6.31 -11.73 -0.88
N LEU A 15 -5.56 -12.37 -1.78
CA LEU A 15 -4.44 -13.25 -1.45
C LEU A 15 -3.21 -12.45 -0.98
N VAL A 16 -3.26 -11.86 0.22
CA VAL A 16 -2.19 -11.00 0.79
C VAL A 16 -2.07 -9.64 0.07
N TRP A 17 -3.10 -9.21 -0.65
CA TRP A 17 -3.17 -7.88 -1.27
C TRP A 17 -4.42 -7.18 -0.77
N TYR A 18 -4.36 -5.86 -0.63
CA TYR A 18 -5.53 -5.05 -0.35
C TYR A 18 -5.71 -3.96 -1.39
N SER A 19 -6.95 -3.50 -1.56
CA SER A 19 -7.25 -2.34 -2.39
C SER A 19 -7.43 -1.07 -1.55
N TRP A 20 -6.96 0.06 -2.05
CA TRP A 20 -7.29 1.37 -1.50
C TRP A 20 -7.60 2.36 -2.62
N MET A 21 -8.22 3.47 -2.24
CA MET A 21 -8.46 4.60 -3.13
C MET A 21 -7.42 5.67 -2.83
N SER A 22 -6.79 6.20 -3.87
CA SER A 22 -6.12 7.50 -3.84
C SER A 22 -6.87 8.38 -4.83
N ASP A 23 -7.45 9.47 -4.34
CA ASP A 23 -8.48 10.23 -5.05
C ASP A 23 -9.61 9.32 -5.58
N GLU A 24 -9.85 9.33 -6.90
CA GLU A 24 -10.87 8.51 -7.57
C GLU A 24 -10.30 7.24 -8.22
N VAL A 25 -9.03 6.95 -7.90
CA VAL A 25 -8.29 5.86 -8.51
C VAL A 25 -8.09 4.71 -7.54
N ARG A 26 -8.41 3.50 -7.99
CA ARG A 26 -8.19 2.28 -7.22
C ARG A 26 -6.79 1.75 -7.44
N TYR A 27 -6.10 1.49 -6.34
CA TYR A 27 -4.83 0.79 -6.30
C TYR A 27 -4.98 -0.56 -5.61
N PHE A 28 -4.18 -1.52 -6.04
CA PHE A 28 -4.01 -2.81 -5.40
C PHE A 28 -2.57 -2.97 -4.96
N GLY A 29 -2.36 -3.48 -3.75
CA GLY A 29 -1.02 -3.43 -3.19
C GLY A 29 -0.89 -4.04 -1.80
N HIS A 30 0.25 -3.77 -1.19
CA HIS A 30 0.51 -4.12 0.19
C HIS A 30 1.50 -3.14 0.83
N GLY A 31 1.36 -2.96 2.13
CA GLY A 31 2.26 -2.15 2.95
C GLY A 31 3.03 -3.04 3.91
N GLY A 32 4.19 -2.58 4.36
CA GLY A 32 4.98 -3.27 5.37
C GLY A 32 5.58 -2.26 6.33
N SER A 33 5.78 -2.67 7.57
CA SER A 33 6.52 -1.86 8.52
C SER A 33 7.23 -2.73 9.54
N ASP A 34 8.35 -2.21 10.02
CA ASP A 34 9.05 -2.64 11.22
C ASP A 34 9.60 -1.37 11.90
N ARG A 35 10.27 -1.49 13.04
CA ARG A 35 10.83 -0.34 13.77
C ARG A 35 11.80 0.44 12.89
N GLY A 36 11.38 1.67 12.55
CA GLY A 36 12.18 2.59 11.76
C GLY A 36 12.19 2.30 10.26
N VAL A 37 11.28 1.47 9.75
CA VAL A 37 11.17 1.16 8.32
C VAL A 37 9.70 1.07 7.90
N SER A 38 9.40 1.55 6.71
CA SER A 38 8.08 1.41 6.09
C SER A 38 8.21 1.11 4.60
N THR A 39 7.29 0.30 4.09
CA THR A 39 7.20 -0.07 2.69
C THR A 39 5.77 0.10 2.18
N ARG A 40 5.66 0.42 0.89
CA ARG A 40 4.39 0.40 0.14
C ARG A 40 4.68 -0.12 -1.26
N VAL A 41 3.88 -1.06 -1.72
CA VAL A 41 3.84 -1.45 -3.13
C VAL A 41 2.40 -1.28 -3.60
N GLY A 42 2.22 -0.71 -4.78
CA GLY A 42 0.91 -0.45 -5.36
C GLY A 42 0.94 -0.51 -6.88
N PHE A 43 -0.17 -0.92 -7.48
CA PHE A 43 -0.38 -0.87 -8.92
C PHE A 43 -1.85 -0.57 -9.24
N ARG A 44 -2.08 -0.08 -10.47
CA ARG A 44 -3.38 0.28 -11.05
C ARG A 44 -3.64 -0.54 -12.31
N ASP A 45 -4.90 -0.63 -12.72
CA ASP A 45 -5.35 -1.47 -13.85
C ASP A 45 -4.77 -1.04 -15.21
N ASP A 46 -4.29 0.19 -15.34
CA ASP A 46 -3.66 0.71 -16.56
C ASP A 46 -2.15 0.39 -16.66
N GLY A 47 -1.62 -0.38 -15.71
CA GLY A 47 -0.23 -0.82 -15.70
C GLY A 47 0.73 0.12 -14.96
N LEU A 48 0.24 1.23 -14.40
CA LEU A 48 1.04 2.05 -13.49
C LEU A 48 1.31 1.26 -12.20
N GLY A 49 2.56 1.28 -11.73
CA GLY A 49 2.94 0.68 -10.46
C GLY A 49 4.11 1.36 -9.80
N PHE A 50 4.20 1.24 -8.48
CA PHE A 50 5.23 1.87 -7.67
C PHE A 50 5.68 1.00 -6.50
N VAL A 51 6.89 1.29 -6.02
CA VAL A 51 7.48 0.70 -4.82
C VAL A 51 8.12 1.82 -4.00
N ILE A 52 7.70 1.96 -2.74
CA ILE A 52 8.27 2.90 -1.78
C ILE A 52 8.97 2.09 -0.69
N LEU A 53 10.26 2.38 -0.47
CA LEU A 53 11.07 1.81 0.60
C LEU A 53 11.65 2.97 1.42
N MET A 54 11.36 2.99 2.72
CA MET A 54 11.84 4.03 3.63
C MET A 54 12.58 3.37 4.79
N ASN A 55 13.76 3.91 5.12
CA ASN A 55 14.49 3.63 6.37
C ASN A 55 14.05 4.58 7.51
N THR A 56 12.78 5.00 7.46
CA THR A 56 12.09 5.67 8.56
C THR A 56 10.72 5.02 8.70
N ALA A 57 10.03 5.24 9.82
CA ALA A 57 8.70 4.69 10.06
C ALA A 57 7.59 5.32 9.19
N GLY A 58 7.91 6.26 8.29
CA GLY A 58 6.90 6.96 7.47
C GLY A 58 5.93 7.83 8.29
N SER A 59 6.29 8.19 9.52
CA SER A 59 5.47 8.95 10.47
C SER A 59 5.11 10.35 9.97
N GLY A 60 4.06 10.96 10.52
CA GLY A 60 3.68 12.33 10.14
C GLY A 60 3.16 12.44 8.71
N ASN A 61 2.55 11.37 8.19
CA ASN A 61 2.02 11.27 6.83
C ASN A 61 3.10 11.29 5.72
N THR A 62 4.38 11.13 6.06
CA THR A 62 5.46 11.20 5.06
C THR A 62 5.34 10.10 4.00
N LEU A 63 4.98 8.87 4.40
CA LEU A 63 4.81 7.77 3.43
C LEU A 63 3.73 8.09 2.39
N ASN A 64 2.58 8.60 2.83
CA ASN A 64 1.47 8.95 1.94
C ASN A 64 1.84 10.13 1.03
N ARG A 65 2.52 11.16 1.55
CA ARG A 65 2.98 12.28 0.71
C ARG A 65 3.97 11.86 -0.39
N ILE A 66 4.79 10.85 -0.14
CA ILE A 66 5.70 10.28 -1.16
C ILE A 66 4.88 9.50 -2.20
N GLU A 67 3.88 8.75 -1.77
CA GLU A 67 2.96 8.05 -2.68
C GLU A 67 2.21 9.04 -3.58
N ASP A 68 1.58 10.07 -3.01
CA ASP A 68 0.86 11.10 -3.76
C ASP A 68 1.78 11.75 -4.80
N ALA A 69 3.00 12.14 -4.40
CA ALA A 69 3.98 12.74 -5.30
C ALA A 69 4.44 11.80 -6.43
N LEU A 70 4.51 10.49 -6.19
CA LEU A 70 4.84 9.51 -7.22
C LEU A 70 3.69 9.34 -8.22
N ILE A 71 2.45 9.35 -7.73
CA ILE A 71 1.24 9.27 -8.56
C ILE A 71 1.16 10.52 -9.44
N ASP A 72 1.26 11.71 -8.85
CA ASP A 72 1.25 12.98 -9.58
C ASP A 72 2.30 13.00 -10.70
N ALA A 73 3.54 12.62 -10.38
CA ALA A 73 4.63 12.57 -11.35
C ALA A 73 4.41 11.56 -12.47
N SER A 74 3.62 10.51 -12.23
CA SER A 74 3.33 9.48 -13.22
C SER A 74 2.21 9.85 -14.19
N ASP A 75 1.23 10.63 -13.74
CA ASP A 75 0.13 11.11 -14.58
C ASP A 75 0.57 12.30 -15.47
N GLU A 76 1.77 12.88 -15.25
CA GLU A 76 2.38 13.92 -16.10
C GLU A 76 3.15 13.37 -17.34
N ILE A 77 3.33 12.05 -17.46
CA ILE A 77 4.14 11.38 -18.51
C ILE A 77 3.25 10.77 -19.59
#